data_AF-A0A7L0ZBD4-F1
#
_entry.id   AF-A0A7L0ZBD4-F1
#
_cell.length_a   1.000
_cell.length_b   1.000
_cell.length_c   1.000
_cell.angle_alpha   90.00
_cell.angle_beta   90.00
_cell.angle_gamma   90.00
#
_symmetry.space_group_name_H-M   'P 1'
#
loop_
_entity.id
_entity.type
_entity.pdbx_description
1 polymer ?
#
loop_
_entity_poly.entity_id
_entity_poly.type
_entity_poly.pdbx_seq_one_letter_code
_entity_poly.pdbx_strand_id
1 'polypeptide(L)' 'LLLVACAVVALLPLRPRAAPAQPAYPGDDAPVEDLLRFYNDLQQYLNVVTRPRYGKRAGGRALGEEPLG' A
#
# COMPACT_ATOMS: atom_id res chain seq x y z
N LEU A 1 35.85 3.47 10.99
CA LEU A 1 35.42 3.98 9.66
C LEU A 1 34.23 3.19 9.09
N LEU A 2 34.32 1.87 8.91
CA LEU A 2 33.23 1.07 8.34
C LEU A 2 31.92 1.11 9.15
N LEU A 3 32.02 0.99 10.48
CA LEU A 3 30.87 1.08 11.39
C LEU A 3 30.21 2.46 11.38
N VAL A 4 31.02 3.51 11.27
CA VAL A 4 30.54 4.90 11.19
C VAL A 4 29.81 5.12 9.85
N ALA A 5 30.34 4.61 8.74
CA ALA A 5 29.67 4.65 7.45
C ALA A 5 28.33 3.89 7.46
N CYS A 6 28.29 2.72 8.10
CA CYS A 6 27.06 1.92 8.20
C CYS A 6 25.98 2.64 9.03
N ALA A 7 26.37 3.27 10.14
CA ALA A 7 25.46 4.09 10.96
C ALA A 7 24.92 5.31 10.18
N VAL A 8 25.77 5.98 9.39
CA VAL A 8 25.35 7.12 8.55
C VAL A 8 24.35 6.69 7.48
N VAL A 9 24.53 5.51 6.85
CA VAL A 9 23.59 4.97 5.86
C VAL A 9 22.26 4.57 6.50
N ALA A 10 22.28 4.00 7.71
CA ALA A 10 21.08 3.61 8.44
C ALA A 10 20.25 4.81 8.95
N LEU A 11 20.90 5.94 9.22
CA LEU A 11 20.26 7.18 9.64
C LEU A 11 19.77 8.04 8.45
N LEU A 12 20.08 7.64 7.22
CA LEU A 12 19.57 8.31 6.05
C LEU A 12 18.03 8.17 6.05
N PRO A 13 17.25 9.27 6.11
CA PRO A 13 15.81 9.17 6.09
C PRO A 13 15.38 8.36 4.86
N LEU A 14 14.77 7.20 5.12
CA LEU A 14 14.10 6.42 4.11
C LEU A 14 13.02 7.35 3.57
N ARG A 15 13.24 7.90 2.36
CA ARG A 15 12.38 8.96 1.80
C ARG A 15 10.94 8.56 2.07
N PRO A 16 10.11 9.41 2.72
CA PRO A 16 8.71 9.10 2.88
C PRO A 16 8.20 8.79 1.48
N ARG A 17 7.72 7.56 1.29
CA ARG A 17 7.10 7.16 0.04
C ARG A 17 5.95 8.14 -0.13
N ALA A 18 6.13 9.17 -0.96
CA ALA A 18 5.08 10.13 -1.25
C ALA A 18 3.83 9.32 -1.59
N ALA A 19 2.69 9.67 -1.00
CA ALA A 19 1.46 8.96 -1.30
C ALA A 19 1.30 8.93 -2.83
N PRO A 20 1.07 7.74 -3.43
CA PRO A 20 0.92 7.67 -4.88
C PRO A 20 -0.23 8.59 -5.27
N ALA A 21 -0.01 9.41 -6.31
CA ALA A 21 -1.07 10.25 -6.85
C ALA A 21 -2.17 9.36 -7.44
N GLN A 22 -3.42 9.77 -7.27
CA GLN A 22 -4.53 9.09 -7.92
C GLN A 22 -4.37 9.19 -9.44
N PRO A 23 -4.45 8.07 -10.18
CA PRO A 23 -4.34 8.11 -11.64
C PRO A 23 -5.53 8.84 -12.25
N ALA A 24 -5.26 9.61 -13.30
CA ALA A 24 -6.29 10.35 -14.04
C ALA A 24 -7.01 9.40 -15.02
N TYR A 25 -8.34 9.50 -15.07
CA TYR A 25 -9.13 8.72 -16.01
C TYR A 25 -8.89 9.23 -17.44
N PRO A 26 -8.50 8.35 -18.40
CA PRO A 26 -8.19 8.77 -19.76
C PRO A 26 -9.42 9.16 -20.60
N GLY A 27 -10.64 8.87 -20.12
CA GLY A 27 -11.90 9.14 -20.83
C GLY A 27 -12.53 7.88 -21.42
N ASP A 28 -13.81 7.96 -21.76
CA ASP A 28 -14.59 6.81 -22.25
C ASP A 28 -14.20 6.41 -23.68
N ASP A 29 -13.74 7.37 -24.48
CA ASP A 29 -13.30 7.18 -25.88
C ASP A 29 -11.79 6.86 -26.00
N ALA A 30 -11.12 6.60 -24.88
CA ALA A 30 -9.69 6.30 -24.87
C ALA A 30 -9.39 4.95 -25.55
N PRO A 31 -8.21 4.81 -26.18
CA PRO A 31 -7.80 3.52 -26.73
C PRO A 31 -7.65 2.48 -25.62
N VAL A 32 -7.80 1.20 -25.98
CA VAL A 32 -7.79 0.08 -25.02
C VAL A 32 -6.47 0.03 -24.25
N GLU A 33 -5.36 0.37 -24.91
CA GLU A 33 -4.03 0.41 -24.32
C GLU A 33 -3.94 1.41 -23.16
N ASP A 34 -4.58 2.58 -23.29
CA ASP A 34 -4.59 3.61 -22.25
C ASP A 34 -5.47 3.21 -21.08
N LEU A 35 -6.59 2.53 -21.34
CA LEU A 35 -7.43 1.93 -20.30
C LEU A 35 -6.67 0.85 -19.53
N LEU A 36 -5.95 -0.04 -20.21
CA LEU A 36 -5.12 -1.06 -19.56
C LEU A 36 -4.02 -0.46 -18.68
N ARG A 37 -3.39 0.61 -19.15
CA ARG A 37 -2.41 1.36 -18.35
C ARG A 37 -3.08 1.99 -17.13
N PHE A 38 -4.23 2.63 -17.30
CA PHE A 38 -5.00 3.20 -16.21
C PHE A 38 -5.39 2.14 -15.16
N TYR A 39 -5.86 0.96 -15.56
CA TYR A 39 -6.21 -0.11 -14.63
C TYR A 39 -4.99 -0.64 -13.84
N ASN A 40 -3.84 -0.78 -14.48
CA ASN A 40 -2.61 -1.17 -13.79
C ASN A 40 -2.19 -0.13 -12.75
N ASP A 41 -2.19 1.15 -13.13
CA ASP A 41 -1.85 2.25 -12.24
C ASP A 41 -2.86 2.36 -11.08
N LEU A 42 -4.16 2.16 -11.36
CA LEU A 42 -5.22 2.15 -10.36
C LEU A 42 -5.07 1.00 -9.36
N GLN A 43 -4.77 -0.20 -9.83
CA GLN A 43 -4.50 -1.35 -8.97
C GLN A 43 -3.30 -1.06 -8.04
N GLN A 44 -2.23 -0.49 -8.58
CA GLN A 44 -1.07 -0.12 -7.78
C GLN A 44 -1.39 0.97 -6.74
N TYR A 45 -2.18 1.98 -7.11
CA TYR A 45 -2.66 3.01 -6.19
C TYR A 45 -3.48 2.40 -5.04
N LEU A 46 -4.48 1.58 -5.37
CA LEU A 46 -5.33 0.92 -4.38
C LEU A 46 -4.52 0.05 -3.42
N ASN A 47 -3.57 -0.71 -3.95
CA ASN A 47 -2.67 -1.54 -3.15
C ASN A 47 -1.86 -0.75 -2.10
N VAL A 48 -1.60 0.54 -2.33
CA VAL A 48 -0.87 1.37 -1.35
C VAL A 48 -1.83 2.07 -0.39
N VAL A 49 -2.97 2.55 -0.89
CA VAL A 49 -3.92 3.34 -0.09
C VAL A 49 -4.76 2.46 0.84
N THR A 50 -5.07 1.23 0.42
CA THR A 50 -5.91 0.31 1.22
C THR A 50 -5.12 -0.57 2.16
N ARG A 51 -3.78 -0.67 2.00
CA ARG A 51 -2.96 -1.50 2.88
C ARG A 51 -3.08 -1.00 4.32
N PRO A 52 -3.56 -1.85 5.25
CA PRO A 52 -3.61 -1.49 6.65
C PRO A 52 -2.19 -1.17 7.13
N ARG A 53 -1.92 0.08 7.50
CA ARG A 53 -0.62 0.49 8.05
C ARG A 53 -0.40 -0.01 9.49
N TYR A 54 -1.49 -0.46 10.11
CA TYR A 54 -1.50 -1.19 11.36
C TYR A 54 -2.40 -2.41 11.16
N GLY A 55 -1.81 -3.57 10.96
CA GLY A 55 -2.56 -4.82 10.78
C GLY A 55 -2.98 -5.42 12.12
N LYS A 56 -4.29 -5.71 12.25
CA LYS A 56 -4.95 -6.52 13.30
C LYS A 56 -4.48 -6.21 14.74
N ARG A 57 -5.21 -5.34 15.45
CA ARG A 57 -5.24 -5.50 16.91
C ARG A 57 -5.77 -6.91 17.17
N ALA A 58 -4.94 -7.79 17.71
CA ALA A 58 -5.42 -9.00 18.35
C ALA A 58 -6.42 -8.56 19.43
N GLY A 59 -7.71 -8.73 19.17
CA GLY A 59 -8.78 -8.33 20.07
C GLY A 59 -10.12 -8.47 19.31
N GLY A 60 -10.89 -9.55 19.43
CA GLY A 60 -10.78 -10.68 20.33
C GLY A 60 -10.88 -12.02 19.61
N ARG A 61 -10.01 -12.96 20.00
CA ARG A 61 -10.49 -14.32 20.27
C ARG A 61 -11.34 -14.23 21.53
N ALA A 62 -12.66 -14.17 21.35
CA ALA A 62 -13.77 -14.21 22.31
C ALA A 62 -14.84 -13.34 21.65
N LEU A 63 -15.82 -13.83 20.89
CA LEU A 63 -16.95 -14.63 21.36
C LEU A 63 -17.61 -15.25 20.11
N GLY A 64 -17.11 -16.39 19.64
CA GLY A 64 -17.69 -17.09 18.49
C GLY A 64 -17.72 -18.60 18.66
N GLU A 65 -17.40 -19.11 19.85
CA GLU A 65 -17.72 -20.47 20.24
C GLU A 65 -19.02 -20.39 21.05
N GLU A 66 -20.16 -20.36 20.37
CA GLU A 66 -21.42 -20.83 20.95
C GLU A 66 -21.59 -22.27 20.45
N PRO A 67 -21.26 -23.28 21.27
CA PRO A 67 -21.52 -24.66 20.91
C PRO A 67 -22.94 -25.00 21.37
N LEU A 68 -23.94 -24.75 20.51
CA LEU A 68 -25.25 -25.38 20.63
C LEU A 68 -25.90 -25.48 19.23
N GLY A 69 -25.76 -26.67 18.66
CA GLY A 69 -26.39 -27.15 17.44
C GLY A 69 -26.01 -28.61 17.22
#